data_AF-A0A7L3LBT5-F1
#
_entry.id   AF-A0A7L3LBT5-F1
#
_cell.length_a   1.000
_cell.length_b   1.000
_cell.length_c   1.000
_cell.angle_alpha   90.00
_cell.angle_beta   90.00
_cell.angle_gamma   90.00
#
_symmetry.space_group_name_H-M   'P 1'
#
loop_
_entity.id
_entity.type
_entity.pdbx_description
1 polymer ?
#
loop_
_entity_poly.entity_id
_entity_poly.type
_entity_poly.pdbx_seq_one_letter_code
_entity_poly.pdbx_strand_id
1 'polypeptide(L)' 'LYLQTNSKAFTAKTSCVRRRYREFVWLRRQLQKNAGLVPVPELPGKSSFFAGSTDEFIEKRRQGLQQFLEK' A
#
# COMPACT_ATOMS: atom_id res chain seq x y z
N LEU A 1 9.25 -0.88 -0.07
CA LEU A 1 8.66 -0.07 1.02
C LEU A 1 9.76 0.18 2.02
N TYR A 2 10.04 1.44 2.28
CA TYR A 2 11.01 1.85 3.30
C TYR A 2 10.24 2.64 4.36
N LEU A 3 10.42 2.26 5.62
CA LEU A 3 9.84 2.95 6.76
C LEU A 3 10.99 3.38 7.68
N GLN A 4 10.94 4.65 8.09
CA GLN A 4 11.75 5.21 9.16
C GLN A 4 10.83 5.96 10.11
N THR A 5 10.86 5.62 11.39
CA THR A 5 9.96 6.19 12.39
C THR A 5 10.56 6.12 13.79
N ASN A 6 10.11 7.01 14.67
CA ASN A 6 10.37 6.97 16.12
C ASN A 6 9.12 6.56 16.93
N SER A 7 8.01 6.28 16.25
CA SER A 7 6.75 5.90 16.90
C SER A 7 6.87 4.55 17.62
N LYS A 8 6.29 4.48 18.82
CA LYS A 8 6.23 3.26 19.65
C LYS A 8 5.29 2.19 19.07
N ALA A 9 4.49 2.53 18.05
CA ALA A 9 3.63 1.56 17.36
C ALA A 9 4.42 0.52 16.54
N PHE A 10 5.71 0.79 16.26
CA PHE A 10 6.56 -0.07 15.44
C PHE A 10 7.65 -0.74 16.28
N THR A 11 7.95 -1.99 15.97
CA THR A 11 8.99 -2.78 16.66
C THR A 11 10.41 -2.40 16.25
N ALA A 12 10.59 -1.86 15.04
CA ALA A 12 11.88 -1.41 14.51
C ALA A 12 11.80 0.06 14.06
N LYS A 13 12.87 0.83 14.33
CA LYS A 13 12.97 2.24 13.90
C LYS A 13 13.12 2.39 12.39
N THR A 14 13.71 1.40 11.74
CA THR A 14 13.89 1.34 10.29
C THR A 14 13.54 -0.05 9.78
N SER A 15 12.86 -0.13 8.64
CA SER A 15 12.61 -1.40 7.94
C SER A 15 12.48 -1.18 6.43
N CYS A 16 12.95 -2.15 5.66
CA CYS A 16 12.81 -2.16 4.20
C CYS A 16 12.31 -3.52 3.74
N VAL A 17 11.19 -3.54 3.03
CA VAL A 17 10.57 -4.78 2.55
C VAL A 17 10.09 -4.65 1.11
N ARG A 18 10.10 -5.78 0.39
CA ARG A 18 9.53 -5.91 -0.95
C ARG A 18 8.21 -6.68 -0.85
N ARG A 19 7.13 -6.09 -1.37
CA ARG A 19 5.78 -6.67 -1.36
C ARG A 19 5.13 -6.47 -2.72
N ARG A 20 4.40 -7.47 -3.20
CA ARG A 20 3.65 -7.45 -4.45
C ARG A 20 2.25 -6.86 -4.23
N TYR A 21 1.64 -6.35 -5.29
CA TYR A 21 0.29 -5.75 -5.24
C TYR A 21 -0.76 -6.66 -4.56
N ARG A 22 -0.73 -7.98 -4.83
CA ARG A 22 -1.66 -8.95 -4.21
C ARG A 22 -1.55 -9.01 -2.68
N GLU A 23 -0.38 -8.73 -2.12
CA GLU A 23 -0.16 -8.69 -0.67
C GLU A 23 -0.83 -7.45 -0.05
N PHE A 24 -0.89 -6.34 -0.79
CA PHE A 24 -1.67 -5.16 -0.37
C PHE A 24 -3.18 -5.41 -0.44
N VAL A 25 -3.66 -6.14 -1.44
CA VAL A 25 -5.07 -6.57 -1.52
C VAL A 25 -5.43 -7.42 -0.30
N TRP A 26 -4.55 -8.33 0.10
CA TRP A 26 -4.72 -9.09 1.33
C TRP A 26 -4.72 -8.18 2.57
N LEU A 27 -3.74 -7.27 2.69
CA LEU A 27 -3.63 -6.34 3.81
C LEU A 27 -4.89 -5.49 3.98
N ARG A 28 -5.40 -4.88 2.89
CA ARG A 28 -6.64 -4.09 2.91
C ARG A 28 -7.81 -4.92 3.42
N ARG A 29 -7.97 -6.17 2.96
CA ARG A 29 -9.04 -7.06 3.43
C ARG A 29 -8.91 -7.36 4.92
N GLN A 30 -7.69 -7.55 5.43
CA GLN A 30 -7.48 -7.75 6.87
C GLN A 30 -7.82 -6.48 7.65
N LEU A 31 -7.36 -5.30 7.20
CA LEU A 31 -7.70 -4.03 7.85
C LEU A 31 -9.23 -3.83 7.88
N GLN A 32 -9.93 -4.05 6.77
CA GLN A 32 -11.40 -3.89 6.73
C GLN A 32 -12.13 -4.79 7.72
N LYS A 33 -11.61 -6.00 7.99
CA LYS A 33 -12.20 -6.91 8.99
C LYS A 33 -11.96 -6.45 10.42
N ASN A 34 -10.88 -5.71 10.69
CA ASN A 34 -10.42 -5.38 12.04
C ASN A 34 -10.60 -3.89 12.41
N ALA A 35 -10.88 -3.02 11.45
CA ALA A 35 -10.95 -1.56 11.64
C ALA A 35 -12.30 -1.06 12.20
N GLY A 36 -13.29 -1.94 12.36
CA GLY A 36 -14.63 -1.55 12.80
C GLY A 36 -15.28 -0.56 11.84
N LEU A 37 -15.61 0.64 12.32
CA LEU A 37 -16.22 1.72 11.53
C LEU A 37 -15.19 2.62 10.84
N VAL A 38 -13.89 2.41 11.05
CA VAL A 38 -12.86 3.25 10.44
C VAL A 38 -12.73 2.90 8.95
N PRO A 39 -12.89 3.86 8.03
CA PRO A 39 -12.80 3.60 6.60
C PRO A 39 -11.36 3.26 6.21
N VAL A 40 -11.17 2.10 5.59
CA VAL A 40 -9.86 1.68 5.08
C VAL A 40 -9.60 2.30 3.71
N PRO A 41 -8.44 2.94 3.47
CA PRO A 41 -8.11 3.55 2.19
C PRO A 41 -8.27 2.60 0.99
N GLU A 42 -8.56 3.17 -0.18
CA GLU A 42 -8.62 2.41 -1.43
C GLU A 42 -7.23 2.10 -1.96
N LEU A 43 -7.12 0.96 -2.65
CA LEU A 43 -5.89 0.61 -3.38
C LEU A 43 -5.95 1.19 -4.79
N PRO A 44 -4.79 1.50 -5.40
CA PRO A 44 -4.76 1.84 -6.81
C PRO A 44 -5.34 0.69 -7.64
N GLY A 45 -6.06 1.03 -8.71
CA GLY A 45 -6.76 0.07 -9.55
C GLY A 45 -5.88 -1.06 -10.09
N LYS A 46 -6.52 -2.17 -10.46
CA LYS A 46 -5.87 -3.22 -11.26
C LYS A 46 -5.49 -2.64 -12.63
N SER A 47 -4.49 -3.22 -13.28
CA SER A 47 -4.04 -2.75 -14.59
C SER A 47 -5.23 -2.74 -15.56
N SER A 48 -5.58 -1.55 -16.03
CA SER A 48 -6.48 -1.42 -17.18
C SER A 48 -5.67 -1.74 -18.43
N PHE A 49 -6.29 -2.39 -19.41
CA PHE A 49 -5.67 -2.73 -20.70
C PHE A 49 -5.14 -1.51 -21.48
N PHE A 50 -5.51 -0.29 -21.09
CA PHE A 50 -5.11 0.98 -21.71
C PHE A 50 -4.10 1.80 -20.87
N ALA A 51 -3.39 1.16 -19.94
CA ALA A 51 -2.52 1.86 -19.00
C ALA A 51 -1.13 2.19 -19.60
N GLY A 52 -1.06 3.25 -20.42
CA GLY A 52 0.20 3.93 -20.79
C GLY A 52 1.38 3.02 -21.14
N SER A 53 2.60 3.51 -20.92
CA SER A 53 3.78 2.63 -20.91
C SER A 53 3.80 1.77 -19.64
N THR A 54 4.45 0.60 -19.69
CA THR A 54 4.56 -0.30 -18.53
C THR A 54 5.18 0.40 -17.32
N ASP A 55 6.13 1.31 -17.54
CA ASP A 55 6.84 2.04 -16.50
C ASP A 55 5.96 3.10 -15.83
N GLU A 56 5.19 3.87 -16.61
CA GLU A 56 4.20 4.82 -16.07
C GLU A 56 3.16 4.11 -15.21
N PHE A 57 2.71 2.94 -15.66
CA PHE A 57 1.78 2.13 -14.92
C PHE A 57 2.36 1.64 -13.58
N ILE A 58 3.62 1.15 -13.61
CA ILE A 58 4.33 0.71 -12.41
C ILE A 58 4.51 1.86 -11.43
N GLU A 59 4.91 3.04 -11.90
CA GLU A 59 5.16 4.21 -11.06
C GLU A 59 3.86 4.77 -10.47
N LYS A 60 2.80 4.90 -11.27
CA LYS A 60 1.47 5.30 -10.77
C LYS A 60 0.95 4.33 -9.70
N ARG A 61 1.15 3.03 -9.91
CA ARG A 61 0.81 2.02 -8.90
C ARG A 61 1.68 2.19 -7.65
N ARG A 62 2.99 2.40 -7.78
CA ARG A 62 3.91 2.60 -6.65
C ARG A 62 3.45 3.79 -5.78
N GLN A 63 3.10 4.91 -6.41
CA GLN A 63 2.57 6.09 -5.73
C GLN A 63 1.25 5.81 -5.01
N GLY A 64 0.29 5.15 -5.67
CA GLY A 64 -0.98 4.80 -5.04
C GLY A 64 -0.81 3.83 -3.86
N LEU A 65 0.16 2.91 -3.92
CA LEU A 65 0.49 2.04 -2.79
C LEU A 65 1.14 2.80 -1.63
N GLN A 66 1.93 3.85 -1.91
CA GLN A 66 2.48 4.72 -0.88
C GLN A 66 1.35 5.51 -0.19
N GLN A 67 0.47 6.14 -0.96
CA GLN A 67 -0.68 6.88 -0.43
C GLN A 67 -1.62 6.02 0.41
N PHE A 68 -1.78 4.74 0.06
CA PHE A 68 -2.56 3.78 0.86
C PHE A 68 -1.97 3.55 2.27
N LEU A 69 -0.64 3.64 2.43
CA LEU A 69 0.04 3.41 3.71
C LEU A 69 0.18 4.66 4.57
N GLU A 70 0.13 5.84 3.96
CA GLU A 70 0.29 7.14 4.65
C GLU A 70 -1.01 7.73 5.17
N LYS A 71 -2.16 7.22 4.69
CA LYS A 71 -3.50 7.58 5.16
C LYS A 71 -3.92 6.74 6.35
#